data_AF-A0A6N7A8Y9-F1
#
_entry.id   AF-A0A6N7A8Y9-F1
#
_cell.length_a   1.000
_cell.length_b   1.000
_cell.length_c   1.000
_cell.angle_alpha   90.00
_cell.angle_beta   90.00
_cell.angle_gamma   90.00
#
_symmetry.space_group_name_H-M   'P 1'
#
loop_
_entity.id
_entity.type
_entity.pdbx_description
1 polymer ?
#
loop_
_entity_poly.entity_id
_entity_poly.type
_entity_poly.pdbx_seq_one_letter_code
_entity_poly.pdbx_strand_id
1 'polypeptide(L)'
;MKKATHLLLVFLACLTLVTACNMPRPVFPPDSKPATATPAPTEYPYEQCGWNWATEPLPELSAQVQAALESAGLTGVTAVAEAYGENCITASGEVARFAAMETDFRITVQAASLDDREALGTLLEKILVVLDGFPTETTPGPNPGYVGVTFQFGDDSLRLWFPIIDGESARALGLRGAALLDRLQNP
;
A
#
# COMPACT_ATOMS: atom_id res chain seq x y z
N MET A 1 47.10 30.89 -24.45
CA MET A 1 48.20 30.82 -23.46
C MET A 1 48.01 31.91 -22.41
N LYS A 2 47.74 31.52 -21.14
CA LYS A 2 47.77 32.28 -19.86
C LYS A 2 47.02 31.39 -18.84
N LYS A 3 47.58 30.25 -18.42
CA LYS A 3 48.51 30.05 -17.28
C LYS A 3 48.05 30.75 -15.99
N ALA A 4 47.47 29.92 -15.11
CA ALA A 4 47.96 29.67 -13.76
C ALA A 4 48.12 30.88 -12.81
N THR A 5 47.02 31.34 -12.20
CA THR A 5 47.11 32.26 -11.05
C THR A 5 45.93 32.13 -10.05
N HIS A 6 45.39 30.94 -9.80
CA HIS A 6 44.35 30.77 -8.76
C HIS A 6 44.60 29.62 -7.77
N LEU A 7 45.81 29.03 -7.79
CA LEU A 7 46.16 27.88 -6.94
C LEU A 7 46.96 28.27 -5.67
N LEU A 8 47.01 29.55 -5.28
CA LEU A 8 47.86 30.01 -4.17
C LEU A 8 47.21 31.03 -3.22
N LEU A 9 45.87 31.05 -3.12
CA LEU A 9 45.15 32.00 -2.25
C LEU A 9 44.09 31.38 -1.33
N VAL A 10 43.96 30.04 -1.32
CA VAL A 10 43.00 29.34 -0.43
C VAL A 10 43.70 28.69 0.77
N PHE A 11 45.03 28.53 0.74
CA PHE A 11 45.78 27.88 1.82
C PHE A 11 46.09 28.76 3.05
N LEU A 12 45.72 30.06 3.03
CA LEU A 12 46.01 31.01 4.12
C LEU A 12 44.76 31.55 4.84
N ALA A 13 43.61 30.90 4.68
CA ALA A 13 42.37 31.24 5.40
C ALA A 13 41.97 30.18 6.45
N CYS A 14 42.88 29.25 6.77
CA CYS A 14 42.60 28.09 7.62
C CYS A 14 43.26 28.16 9.02
N LEU A 15 43.79 29.32 9.45
CA LEU A 15 44.65 29.38 10.65
C LEU A 15 44.37 30.49 11.68
N THR A 16 43.20 31.14 11.70
CA THR A 16 42.94 32.24 12.65
C THR A 16 41.56 32.25 13.34
N LEU A 17 40.90 31.10 13.51
CA LEU A 17 39.58 31.02 14.18
C LEU A 17 39.54 30.11 15.43
N VAL A 18 40.69 29.81 16.06
CA VAL A 18 40.79 28.83 17.17
C VAL A 18 40.95 29.47 18.57
N THR A 19 40.68 30.77 18.75
CA THR A 19 41.05 31.46 20.01
C THR A 19 39.96 32.31 20.66
N ALA A 20 38.72 31.83 20.68
CA ALA A 20 37.67 32.47 21.48
C ALA A 20 36.63 31.47 22.02
N CYS A 21 37.03 30.55 22.92
CA CYS A 21 36.06 29.73 23.68
C CYS A 21 36.62 29.15 25.00
N ASN A 22 37.53 29.85 25.69
CA ASN A 22 38.08 29.40 26.98
C ASN A 22 37.71 30.35 28.15
N MET A 23 36.42 30.70 28.26
CA MET A 23 35.92 31.32 29.49
C MET A 23 35.63 30.24 30.54
N PRO A 24 36.05 30.41 31.80
CA PRO A 24 35.61 29.57 32.90
C PRO A 24 34.09 29.66 33.01
N ARG A 25 33.38 28.53 32.85
CA ARG A 25 31.94 28.49 33.08
C ARG A 25 31.68 28.67 34.58
N PRO A 26 30.71 29.51 34.97
CA PRO A 26 30.23 29.55 36.36
C PRO A 26 29.71 28.16 36.73
N VAL A 27 30.23 27.62 37.85
CA VAL A 27 29.76 26.36 38.43
C VAL A 27 28.44 26.65 39.13
N PHE A 28 27.32 26.37 38.47
CA PHE A 28 26.03 26.32 39.14
C PHE A 28 25.94 25.02 39.93
N PRO A 29 25.45 25.03 41.18
CA PRO A 29 25.14 23.80 41.91
C PRO A 29 24.14 22.98 41.08
N PRO A 30 24.26 21.65 41.03
CA PRO A 30 23.33 20.83 40.27
C PRO A 30 21.92 21.00 40.85
N ASP A 31 21.04 21.62 40.05
CA ASP A 31 19.61 21.53 40.26
C ASP A 31 19.27 20.04 40.30
N SER A 32 19.03 19.56 41.51
CA SER A 32 18.60 18.20 41.77
C SER A 32 17.13 18.11 41.37
N LYS A 33 16.89 18.12 40.06
CA LYS A 33 15.58 17.81 39.50
C LYS A 33 15.24 16.39 39.98
N PRO A 34 14.08 16.17 40.62
CA PRO A 34 13.67 14.82 40.99
C PRO A 34 13.77 13.94 39.76
N ALA A 35 14.48 12.81 39.86
CA ALA A 35 14.53 11.82 38.81
C ALA A 35 13.09 11.40 38.52
N THR A 36 12.52 11.90 37.43
CA THR A 36 11.28 11.36 36.88
C THR A 36 11.58 9.92 36.56
N ALA A 37 10.93 9.00 37.28
CA ALA A 37 11.03 7.59 36.99
C ALA A 37 10.72 7.39 35.50
N THR A 38 11.72 6.97 34.72
CA THR A 38 11.48 6.44 33.39
C THR A 38 10.48 5.28 33.59
N PRO A 39 9.28 5.32 32.99
CA PRO A 39 8.39 4.18 33.06
C PRO A 39 9.18 2.96 32.57
N ALA A 40 9.24 1.92 33.39
CA ALA A 40 9.79 0.64 32.95
C ALA A 40 9.08 0.24 31.65
N PRO A 41 9.77 -0.33 30.65
CA PRO A 41 9.10 -0.90 29.50
C PRO A 41 8.05 -1.87 30.04
N THR A 42 6.78 -1.57 29.80
CA THR A 42 5.71 -2.53 30.04
C THR A 42 6.02 -3.70 29.11
N GLU A 43 6.60 -4.78 29.63
CA GLU A 43 6.58 -6.07 28.96
C GLU A 43 5.09 -6.40 28.81
N TYR A 44 4.53 -6.03 27.66
CA TYR A 44 3.30 -6.66 27.22
C TYR A 44 3.66 -8.14 27.13
N PRO A 45 2.98 -9.03 27.87
CA PRO A 45 3.10 -10.44 27.57
C PRO A 45 2.72 -10.51 26.10
N TYR A 46 3.67 -10.87 25.25
CA TYR A 46 3.34 -11.37 23.94
C TYR A 46 2.38 -12.50 24.24
N GLU A 47 1.08 -12.29 24.05
CA GLU A 47 0.13 -13.38 24.16
C GLU A 47 0.67 -14.41 23.18
N GLN A 48 1.16 -15.53 23.71
CA GLN A 48 1.67 -16.61 22.89
C GLN A 48 0.48 -17.09 22.08
N CYS A 49 0.40 -16.61 20.85
CA CYS A 49 -0.70 -16.90 19.96
C CYS A 49 -0.19 -17.69 18.77
N GLY A 50 -1.07 -18.59 18.29
CA GLY A 50 -0.91 -19.23 17.00
C GLY A 50 -1.39 -18.28 15.91
N TRP A 51 -0.63 -18.16 14.83
CA TRP A 51 -1.02 -17.42 13.65
C TRP A 51 -1.80 -18.33 12.70
N ASN A 52 -2.95 -17.86 12.23
CA ASN A 52 -3.77 -18.58 11.26
C ASN A 52 -4.28 -17.62 10.19
N TRP A 53 -4.19 -18.01 8.93
CA TRP A 53 -4.69 -17.23 7.80
C TRP A 53 -6.18 -16.95 7.96
N ALA A 54 -6.54 -15.70 7.70
CA ALA A 54 -7.90 -15.19 7.79
C ALA A 54 -8.12 -14.09 6.75
N THR A 55 -9.39 -13.83 6.48
CA THR A 55 -9.83 -12.72 5.64
C THR A 55 -10.87 -11.93 6.43
N GLU A 56 -10.71 -10.61 6.49
CA GLU A 56 -11.67 -9.71 7.11
C GLU A 56 -12.31 -8.78 6.07
N PRO A 57 -13.64 -8.60 6.06
CA PRO A 57 -14.29 -7.68 5.15
C PRO A 57 -13.92 -6.23 5.50
N LEU A 58 -13.77 -5.37 4.49
CA LEU A 58 -13.54 -3.94 4.65
C LEU A 58 -14.76 -3.17 4.12
N PRO A 59 -15.86 -3.07 4.89
CA PRO A 59 -17.13 -2.53 4.37
C PRO A 59 -17.04 -1.04 3.98
N GLU A 60 -16.29 -0.23 4.73
CA GLU A 60 -16.09 1.19 4.39
C GLU A 60 -15.28 1.35 3.10
N LEU A 61 -14.22 0.56 2.92
CA LEU A 61 -13.42 0.58 1.69
C LEU A 61 -14.21 0.03 0.51
N SER A 62 -14.98 -1.05 0.71
CA SER A 62 -15.89 -1.61 -0.30
C SER A 62 -16.87 -0.55 -0.80
N ALA A 63 -17.48 0.22 0.11
CA ALA A 63 -18.39 1.30 -0.24
C ALA A 63 -17.69 2.44 -1.01
N GLN A 64 -16.45 2.78 -0.66
CA GLN A 64 -15.68 3.79 -1.40
C GLN A 64 -15.34 3.33 -2.82
N VAL A 65 -14.90 2.07 -2.98
CA VAL A 65 -14.61 1.48 -4.30
C VAL A 65 -15.87 1.40 -5.14
N GLN A 66 -16.99 0.96 -4.56
CA GLN A 66 -18.30 0.92 -5.21
C GLN A 66 -18.68 2.32 -5.75
N ALA A 67 -18.63 3.34 -4.90
CA ALA A 67 -18.95 4.70 -5.28
C ALA A 67 -18.02 5.25 -6.37
N ALA A 68 -16.74 4.89 -6.35
CA ALA A 68 -15.78 5.28 -7.36
C ALA A 68 -16.07 4.62 -8.72
N LEU A 69 -16.43 3.33 -8.74
CA LEU A 69 -16.83 2.63 -9.97
C LEU A 69 -18.10 3.22 -10.57
N GLU A 70 -19.10 3.51 -9.74
CA GLU A 70 -20.34 4.16 -10.17
C GLU A 70 -20.08 5.57 -10.71
N SER A 71 -19.22 6.35 -10.05
CA SER A 71 -18.83 7.70 -10.49
C SER A 71 -18.08 7.69 -11.82
N ALA A 72 -17.36 6.59 -12.13
CA ALA A 72 -16.74 6.36 -13.43
C ALA A 72 -17.73 5.87 -14.51
N GLY A 73 -19.03 5.80 -14.18
CA GLY A 73 -20.09 5.41 -15.10
C GLY A 73 -20.22 3.90 -15.31
N LEU A 74 -19.61 3.07 -14.46
CA LEU A 74 -19.85 1.63 -14.48
C LEU A 74 -21.19 1.33 -13.80
N THR A 75 -22.04 0.58 -14.50
CA THR A 75 -23.37 0.18 -14.02
C THR A 75 -23.45 -1.33 -13.87
N GLY A 76 -24.29 -1.82 -12.96
CA GLY A 76 -24.41 -3.26 -12.71
C GLY A 76 -23.12 -3.87 -12.17
N VAL A 77 -22.39 -3.09 -11.36
CA VAL A 77 -21.13 -3.46 -10.73
C VAL A 77 -21.31 -3.59 -9.23
N THR A 78 -20.65 -4.59 -8.65
CA THR A 78 -20.54 -4.79 -7.20
C THR A 78 -19.07 -4.90 -6.84
N ALA A 79 -18.63 -4.13 -5.85
CA ALA A 79 -17.28 -4.14 -5.33
C ALA A 79 -17.23 -4.66 -3.88
N VAL A 80 -16.25 -5.51 -3.60
CA VAL A 80 -15.90 -5.95 -2.26
C VAL A 80 -14.39 -5.76 -2.10
N ALA A 81 -13.99 -5.14 -0.99
CA ALA A 81 -12.61 -5.07 -0.54
C ALA A 81 -12.46 -5.89 0.75
N GLU A 82 -11.37 -6.65 0.84
CA GLU A 82 -11.10 -7.56 1.95
C GLU A 82 -9.63 -7.44 2.35
N ALA A 83 -9.33 -7.49 3.63
CA ALA A 83 -7.95 -7.65 4.11
C ALA A 83 -7.64 -9.13 4.25
N TYR A 84 -6.59 -9.61 3.56
CA TYR A 84 -6.04 -10.94 3.75
C TYR A 84 -4.83 -10.87 4.68
N GLY A 85 -4.77 -11.77 5.66
CA GLY A 85 -3.73 -11.73 6.68
C GLY A 85 -3.87 -12.84 7.70
N GLU A 86 -3.40 -12.59 8.92
CA GLU A 86 -3.37 -13.61 9.97
C GLU A 86 -4.07 -13.15 11.24
N ASN A 87 -4.92 -14.02 11.78
CA ASN A 87 -5.43 -13.91 13.14
C ASN A 87 -4.40 -14.47 14.13
N CYS A 88 -4.09 -13.68 15.15
CA CYS A 88 -3.37 -14.10 16.35
C CYS A 88 -4.37 -14.73 17.32
N ILE A 89 -4.38 -16.06 17.40
CA ILE A 89 -5.30 -16.84 18.22
C ILE A 89 -4.63 -17.22 19.54
N THR A 90 -5.20 -16.78 20.66
CA THR A 90 -4.70 -17.05 22.01
C THR A 90 -4.83 -18.53 22.39
N ALA A 91 -4.22 -18.93 23.51
CA ALA A 91 -4.34 -20.29 24.04
C ALA A 91 -5.78 -20.69 24.40
N SER A 92 -6.70 -19.75 24.65
CA SER A 92 -8.13 -20.02 24.88
C SER A 92 -8.92 -20.20 23.58
N GLY A 93 -8.32 -19.94 22.42
CA GLY A 93 -8.96 -19.99 21.11
C GLY A 93 -9.59 -18.67 20.65
N GLU A 94 -9.43 -17.58 21.41
CA GLU A 94 -9.94 -16.26 21.04
C GLU A 94 -8.98 -15.53 20.10
N VAL A 95 -9.52 -14.76 19.15
CA VAL A 95 -8.72 -13.88 18.28
C VAL A 95 -8.32 -12.63 19.07
N ALA A 96 -7.05 -12.50 19.39
CA ALA A 96 -6.51 -11.32 20.07
C ALA A 96 -6.36 -10.11 19.14
N ARG A 97 -5.94 -10.36 17.89
CA ARG A 97 -5.82 -9.34 16.84
C ARG A 97 -5.73 -9.98 15.46
N PHE A 98 -6.02 -9.17 14.44
CA PHE A 98 -5.76 -9.46 13.04
C PHE A 98 -4.55 -8.64 12.55
N ALA A 99 -3.69 -9.26 11.75
CA ALA A 99 -2.55 -8.63 11.09
C ALA A 99 -2.74 -8.73 9.57
N ALA A 100 -3.21 -7.64 8.96
CA ALA A 100 -3.37 -7.55 7.52
C ALA A 100 -2.01 -7.66 6.80
N MET A 101 -1.94 -8.51 5.78
CA MET A 101 -0.77 -8.67 4.90
C MET A 101 -0.98 -7.95 3.57
N GLU A 102 -2.20 -7.95 3.05
CA GLU A 102 -2.59 -7.31 1.80
C GLU A 102 -4.08 -6.97 1.77
N THR A 103 -4.48 -6.14 0.82
CA THR A 103 -5.88 -5.85 0.52
C THR A 103 -6.24 -6.35 -0.87
N ASP A 104 -7.26 -7.20 -0.94
CA ASP A 104 -7.79 -7.77 -2.16
C ASP A 104 -9.08 -7.05 -2.57
N PHE A 105 -9.26 -6.86 -3.88
CA PHE A 105 -10.47 -6.31 -4.47
C PHE A 105 -11.19 -7.37 -5.30
N ARG A 106 -12.49 -7.57 -5.07
CA ARG A 106 -13.36 -8.45 -5.85
C ARG A 106 -14.46 -7.60 -6.49
N ILE A 107 -14.41 -7.50 -7.81
CA ILE A 107 -15.35 -6.74 -8.62
C ILE A 107 -16.17 -7.73 -9.46
N THR A 108 -17.48 -7.65 -9.35
CA THR A 108 -18.40 -8.36 -10.26
C THR A 108 -19.08 -7.32 -11.13
N VAL A 109 -19.11 -7.53 -12.45
CA VAL A 109 -19.73 -6.59 -13.40
C VAL A 109 -20.59 -7.34 -14.40
N GLN A 110 -21.79 -6.81 -14.66
CA GLN A 110 -22.65 -7.33 -15.72
C GLN A 110 -22.11 -6.93 -17.10
N ALA A 111 -21.78 -7.92 -17.91
CA ALA A 111 -21.31 -7.75 -19.27
C ALA A 111 -22.48 -7.88 -20.26
N ALA A 112 -22.37 -7.22 -21.42
CA ALA A 112 -23.34 -7.38 -22.50
C ALA A 112 -23.17 -8.70 -23.27
N SER A 113 -21.95 -9.25 -23.28
CA SER A 113 -21.57 -10.53 -23.87
C SER A 113 -20.22 -10.96 -23.29
N LEU A 114 -19.98 -12.26 -23.18
CA LEU A 114 -18.67 -12.81 -22.82
C LEU A 114 -17.76 -13.09 -24.04
N ASP A 115 -18.31 -13.02 -25.25
CA ASP A 115 -17.58 -13.27 -26.49
C ASP A 115 -16.88 -12.01 -27.03
N ASP A 116 -17.33 -10.82 -26.61
CA ASP A 116 -16.74 -9.54 -27.00
C ASP A 116 -15.53 -9.20 -26.12
N ARG A 117 -14.40 -9.84 -26.42
CA ARG A 117 -13.15 -9.66 -25.67
C ARG A 117 -12.67 -8.20 -25.64
N GLU A 118 -12.94 -7.43 -26.69
CA GLU A 118 -12.55 -6.02 -26.76
C GLU A 118 -13.36 -5.18 -25.76
N ALA A 119 -14.67 -5.39 -25.71
CA ALA A 119 -15.53 -4.73 -24.74
C ALA A 119 -15.20 -5.13 -23.29
N LEU A 120 -14.99 -6.43 -23.04
CA LEU A 120 -14.58 -6.93 -21.72
C LEU A 120 -13.25 -6.33 -21.26
N GLY A 121 -12.27 -6.29 -22.15
CA GLY A 121 -10.97 -5.68 -21.86
C GLY A 121 -11.04 -4.17 -21.62
N THR A 122 -11.92 -3.47 -22.36
CA THR A 122 -12.20 -2.05 -22.11
C THR A 122 -12.85 -1.83 -20.75
N LEU A 123 -13.77 -2.71 -20.33
CA LEU A 123 -14.35 -2.67 -18.98
C LEU A 123 -13.29 -2.96 -17.91
N LEU A 124 -12.44 -3.97 -18.13
CA LEU A 124 -11.32 -4.30 -17.24
C LEU A 124 -10.40 -3.10 -17.04
N GLU A 125 -10.04 -2.42 -18.12
CA GLU A 125 -9.20 -1.22 -18.05
C GLU A 125 -9.85 -0.13 -17.19
N LYS A 126 -11.14 0.15 -17.39
CA LYS A 126 -11.86 1.15 -16.58
C LYS A 126 -11.88 0.78 -15.09
N ILE A 127 -12.11 -0.49 -14.77
CA ILE A 127 -12.06 -0.98 -13.39
C ILE A 127 -10.67 -0.73 -12.80
N LEU A 128 -9.61 -1.11 -13.51
CA LEU A 128 -8.24 -0.90 -13.04
C LEU A 128 -7.90 0.58 -12.86
N VAL A 129 -8.38 1.46 -13.75
CA VAL A 129 -8.18 2.91 -13.63
C VAL A 129 -8.86 3.46 -12.37
N VAL A 130 -10.01 2.92 -11.99
CA VAL A 130 -10.67 3.27 -10.72
C VAL A 130 -9.86 2.76 -9.53
N LEU A 131 -9.35 1.54 -9.61
CA LEU A 131 -8.56 0.92 -8.54
C LEU A 131 -7.21 1.62 -8.30
N ASP A 132 -6.67 2.35 -9.29
CA ASP A 132 -5.49 3.22 -9.11
C ASP A 132 -5.70 4.29 -8.02
N GLY A 133 -6.96 4.61 -7.68
CA GLY A 133 -7.32 5.51 -6.59
C GLY A 133 -7.20 4.89 -5.19
N PHE A 134 -6.89 3.60 -5.08
CA PHE A 134 -6.80 2.85 -3.82
C PHE A 134 -5.46 2.11 -3.70
N PRO A 135 -4.32 2.83 -3.72
CA PRO A 135 -3.00 2.22 -3.71
C PRO A 135 -2.67 1.59 -2.35
N THR A 136 -1.69 0.68 -2.33
CA THR A 136 -1.27 -0.10 -1.15
C THR A 136 -0.94 0.78 0.06
N GLU A 137 -0.41 1.98 -0.14
CA GLU A 137 -0.07 2.90 0.95
C GLU A 137 -1.30 3.44 1.70
N THR A 138 -2.49 3.27 1.13
CA THR A 138 -3.76 3.76 1.68
C THR A 138 -4.74 2.65 2.04
N THR A 139 -4.36 1.39 1.81
CA THR A 139 -5.19 0.22 2.13
C THR A 139 -4.53 -0.62 3.23
N PRO A 140 -5.29 -1.46 3.95
CA PRO A 140 -4.72 -2.35 4.97
C PRO A 140 -3.69 -3.35 4.41
N GLY A 141 -2.58 -3.52 5.14
CA GLY A 141 -1.52 -4.46 4.80
C GLY A 141 -0.40 -3.82 3.97
N PRO A 142 0.87 -4.24 4.19
CA PRO A 142 2.02 -3.61 3.54
C PRO A 142 2.28 -4.09 2.11
N ASN A 143 1.67 -5.19 1.68
CA ASN A 143 1.93 -5.79 0.37
C ASN A 143 0.82 -5.43 -0.63
N PRO A 144 1.16 -5.34 -1.93
CA PRO A 144 0.14 -5.30 -2.98
C PRO A 144 -0.68 -6.59 -2.95
N GLY A 145 -2.00 -6.47 -2.92
CA GLY A 145 -2.91 -7.61 -3.01
C GLY A 145 -3.32 -7.93 -4.43
N TYR A 146 -4.48 -8.57 -4.55
CA TYR A 146 -5.01 -9.08 -5.81
C TYR A 146 -6.25 -8.33 -6.27
N VAL A 147 -6.48 -8.38 -7.58
CA VAL A 147 -7.75 -8.01 -8.21
C VAL A 147 -8.42 -9.26 -8.75
N GLY A 148 -9.62 -9.52 -8.28
CA GLY A 148 -10.57 -10.44 -8.88
C GLY A 148 -11.62 -9.68 -9.68
N VAL A 149 -11.73 -9.95 -10.98
CA VAL A 149 -12.84 -9.42 -11.80
C VAL A 149 -13.67 -10.57 -12.33
N THR A 150 -14.98 -10.54 -12.05
CA THR A 150 -15.95 -11.48 -12.60
C THR A 150 -16.85 -10.73 -13.57
N PHE A 151 -16.74 -11.04 -14.86
CA PHE A 151 -17.71 -10.63 -15.87
C PHE A 151 -18.85 -11.64 -15.88
N GLN A 152 -20.07 -11.16 -15.72
CA GLN A 152 -21.27 -12.00 -15.67
C GLN A 152 -22.19 -11.72 -16.85
N PHE A 153 -22.75 -12.78 -17.45
CA PHE A 153 -23.75 -12.68 -18.51
C PHE A 153 -24.75 -13.83 -18.35
N GLY A 154 -25.95 -13.51 -17.84
CA GLY A 154 -26.90 -14.54 -17.43
C GLY A 154 -26.30 -15.44 -16.35
N ASP A 155 -26.29 -16.75 -16.60
CA ASP A 155 -25.74 -17.76 -15.69
C ASP A 155 -24.24 -18.04 -15.94
N ASP A 156 -23.68 -17.51 -17.03
CA ASP A 156 -22.28 -17.69 -17.38
C ASP A 156 -21.39 -16.60 -16.79
N SER A 157 -20.12 -16.93 -16.58
CA SER A 157 -19.13 -15.96 -16.12
C SER A 157 -17.73 -16.19 -16.66
N LEU A 158 -16.97 -15.10 -16.80
CA LEU A 158 -15.53 -15.10 -17.02
C LEU A 158 -14.86 -14.46 -15.81
N ARG A 159 -13.96 -15.18 -15.16
CA ARG A 159 -13.26 -14.73 -13.96
C ARG A 159 -11.77 -14.54 -14.21
N LEU A 160 -11.25 -13.41 -13.74
CA LEU A 160 -9.83 -13.10 -13.65
C LEU A 160 -9.44 -13.01 -12.18
N TRP A 161 -8.20 -13.38 -11.88
CA TRP A 161 -7.58 -13.21 -10.57
C TRP A 161 -6.08 -13.00 -10.78
N PHE A 162 -5.59 -11.80 -10.49
CA PHE A 162 -4.20 -11.42 -10.76
C PHE A 162 -3.70 -10.42 -9.70
N PRO A 163 -2.39 -10.38 -9.41
CA PRO A 163 -1.78 -9.35 -8.57
C PRO A 163 -2.04 -7.95 -9.13
N ILE A 164 -2.34 -6.96 -8.28
CA ILE A 164 -2.57 -5.56 -8.71
C ILE A 164 -1.43 -5.06 -9.62
N ILE A 165 -0.19 -5.39 -9.27
CA ILE A 165 1.01 -5.01 -10.00
C ILE A 165 1.05 -5.50 -11.46
N ASP A 166 0.39 -6.62 -11.77
CA ASP A 166 0.32 -7.14 -13.14
C ASP A 166 -0.64 -6.31 -13.99
N GLY A 167 -1.74 -5.83 -13.40
CA GLY A 167 -2.68 -4.91 -14.03
C GLY A 167 -2.05 -3.54 -14.34
N GLU A 168 -1.23 -3.03 -13.42
CA GLU A 168 -0.42 -1.82 -13.63
C GLU A 168 0.60 -2.02 -14.74
N SER A 169 1.39 -3.10 -14.65
CA SER A 169 2.45 -3.42 -15.62
C SER A 169 1.90 -3.62 -17.03
N ALA A 170 0.80 -4.38 -17.18
CA ALA A 170 0.15 -4.59 -18.47
C ALA A 170 -0.31 -3.26 -19.10
N ARG A 171 -0.92 -2.37 -18.31
CA ARG A 171 -1.36 -1.06 -18.82
C ARG A 171 -0.19 -0.13 -19.11
N ALA A 172 0.92 -0.20 -18.36
CA ALA A 172 2.15 0.56 -18.61
C ALA A 172 2.84 0.13 -19.92
N LEU A 173 2.70 -1.13 -20.32
CA LEU A 173 3.11 -1.63 -21.65
C LEU A 173 2.19 -1.18 -22.79
N GLY A 174 1.14 -0.41 -22.49
CA GLY A 174 0.17 0.05 -23.47
C GLY A 174 -0.83 -1.02 -23.91
N LEU A 175 -0.95 -2.14 -23.16
CA LEU A 175 -1.99 -3.13 -23.43
C LEU A 175 -3.36 -2.55 -23.07
N ARG A 176 -4.33 -2.79 -23.95
CA ARG A 176 -5.70 -2.26 -23.92
C ARG A 176 -6.65 -3.31 -24.49
N GLY A 177 -7.96 -3.15 -24.28
CA GLY A 177 -8.98 -3.99 -24.90
C GLY A 177 -8.71 -5.49 -24.71
N ALA A 178 -8.91 -6.27 -25.77
CA ALA A 178 -8.72 -7.72 -25.72
C ALA A 178 -7.29 -8.13 -25.29
N ALA A 179 -6.26 -7.37 -25.69
CA ALA A 179 -4.88 -7.68 -25.32
C ALA A 179 -4.61 -7.54 -23.82
N LEU A 180 -5.24 -6.57 -23.15
CA LEU A 180 -5.18 -6.44 -21.69
C LEU A 180 -5.89 -7.62 -21.00
N LEU A 181 -7.09 -7.96 -21.48
CA LEU A 181 -7.86 -9.09 -20.98
C LEU A 181 -7.07 -10.40 -21.10
N ASP A 182 -6.50 -10.67 -22.27
CA ASP A 182 -5.72 -11.87 -22.55
C ASP A 182 -4.49 -11.98 -21.65
N ARG A 183 -3.77 -10.86 -21.45
CA ARG A 183 -2.59 -10.79 -20.58
C ARG A 183 -2.92 -11.13 -19.12
N LEU A 184 -4.06 -10.66 -18.61
CA LEU A 184 -4.44 -10.79 -17.21
C LEU A 184 -5.29 -12.02 -16.91
N GLN A 185 -5.83 -12.68 -17.94
CA GLN A 185 -6.48 -13.97 -17.78
C GLN A 185 -5.46 -15.12 -17.58
N ASN A 186 -4.24 -14.94 -18.06
CA ASN A 186 -3.10 -15.83 -17.83
C ASN A 186 -1.90 -15.00 -17.34
N PRO A 187 -1.98 -14.47 -16.10
CA PRO A 187 -1.02 -13.51 -15.57
C PRO A 187 0.40 -14.10 -15.39
#